data_AF-W6L1A1-F1
#
_entry.id   AF-W6L1A1-F1
#
_cell.length_a   1.000
_cell.length_b   1.000
_cell.length_c   1.000
_cell.angle_alpha   90.00
_cell.angle_beta   90.00
_cell.angle_gamma   90.00
#
_symmetry.space_group_name_H-M   'P 1'
#
loop_
_entity.id
_entity.type
_entity.pdbx_description
1 polymer ?
#
loop_
_entity_poly.entity_id
_entity_poly.type
_entity_poly.pdbx_seq_one_letter_code
_entity_poly.pdbx_strand_id
1 'polypeptide(L)'
;MLCVCKVLRGVSPFSIFLMDQKNNPALKGVSISKRARILSKMYKELPQKQLRELQKRAEIHPSLRKKDNPKPPRRKTFKSDFSTFVKANYSKVKGLNYRQRFSALSQLYELQKPVDLAKELKGLGLDEAIIKETIKEMKAKGLDKVVIEAPKVKTAVHRIKKAKPTQKPSVKSSTKK
;
A
#
# COMPACT_ATOMS: atom_id res chain seq x y z
N MET A 1 -22.96 35.44 -12.12
CA MET A 1 -21.97 35.58 -13.22
C MET A 1 -20.97 34.42 -13.12
N LEU A 2 -21.28 33.27 -13.71
CA LEU A 2 -20.33 32.16 -13.76
C LEU A 2 -19.37 32.42 -14.92
N CYS A 3 -18.12 32.79 -14.61
CA CYS A 3 -17.03 32.80 -15.58
C CYS A 3 -16.79 31.37 -16.05
N VAL A 4 -17.50 30.97 -17.10
CA VAL A 4 -17.15 29.80 -17.91
C VAL A 4 -15.90 30.18 -18.67
N CYS A 5 -14.74 30.02 -18.03
CA CYS A 5 -13.46 30.02 -18.72
C CYS A 5 -13.48 28.82 -19.67
N LYS A 6 -13.95 29.03 -20.90
CA LYS A 6 -13.74 28.11 -22.02
C LYS A 6 -12.23 27.88 -22.07
N VAL A 7 -11.77 26.73 -21.57
CA VAL A 7 -10.41 26.26 -21.79
C VAL A 7 -10.34 26.01 -23.29
N LEU A 8 -9.96 27.04 -24.04
CA LEU A 8 -9.67 26.97 -25.46
C LEU A 8 -8.66 25.82 -25.59
N ARG A 9 -9.08 24.74 -26.23
CA ARG A 9 -8.23 23.59 -26.57
C ARG A 9 -7.30 24.00 -27.71
N GLY A 10 -6.52 25.05 -27.49
CA GLY A 10 -5.48 25.54 -28.37
C GLY A 10 -4.12 25.29 -27.72
N VAL A 11 -3.10 25.12 -28.55
CA VAL A 11 -1.72 25.12 -28.09
C VAL A 11 -1.39 26.54 -27.61
N SER A 12 -0.62 26.70 -26.53
CA SER A 12 -0.25 28.03 -26.01
C SER A 12 0.78 28.71 -26.91
N PRO A 13 0.82 30.05 -27.04
CA PRO A 13 1.89 30.77 -27.76
C PRO A 13 3.28 30.42 -27.22
N PHE A 14 3.41 30.16 -25.92
CA PHE A 14 4.66 29.69 -25.34
C PHE A 14 5.04 28.29 -25.86
N SER A 15 4.09 27.40 -26.06
CA SER A 15 4.35 26.06 -26.59
C SER A 15 4.85 26.11 -28.04
N ILE A 16 4.33 27.03 -28.87
CA ILE A 16 4.86 27.27 -30.22
C ILE A 16 6.30 27.78 -30.15
N PHE A 17 6.57 28.75 -29.27
CA PHE A 17 7.93 29.23 -29.03
C PHE A 17 8.89 28.11 -28.62
N LEU A 18 8.45 27.17 -27.76
CA LEU A 18 9.25 26.01 -27.38
C LEU A 18 9.53 25.07 -28.56
N MET A 19 8.58 24.93 -29.50
CA MET A 19 8.77 24.15 -30.72
C MET A 19 9.82 24.80 -31.63
N ASP A 20 9.74 26.13 -31.81
CA ASP A 20 10.70 26.90 -32.60
C ASP A 20 12.12 26.80 -32.04
N GLN A 21 12.26 26.83 -30.71
CA GLN A 21 13.57 26.79 -30.03
C GLN A 21 14.12 25.37 -29.79
N LYS A 22 13.39 24.32 -30.17
CA LYS A 22 13.77 22.92 -29.88
C LYS A 22 15.16 22.54 -30.43
N ASN A 23 15.53 23.08 -31.59
CA ASN A 23 16.76 22.76 -32.29
C ASN A 23 17.88 23.80 -32.11
N ASN A 24 17.69 24.80 -31.25
CA ASN A 24 18.65 25.87 -31.05
C ASN A 24 20.00 25.33 -30.52
N PRO A 25 21.13 25.52 -31.23
CA PRO A 25 22.43 24.98 -30.82
C PRO A 25 22.91 25.55 -29.48
N ALA A 26 22.55 26.79 -29.13
CA ALA A 26 22.94 27.42 -27.87
C ALA A 26 22.34 26.74 -26.62
N LEU A 27 21.28 25.94 -26.81
CA LEU A 27 20.59 25.22 -25.74
C LEU A 27 20.93 23.71 -25.73
N LYS A 28 21.81 23.26 -26.63
CA LYS A 28 22.30 21.87 -26.66
C LYS A 28 23.33 21.68 -25.54
N GLY A 29 23.27 20.55 -24.84
CA GLY A 29 24.17 20.23 -23.71
C GLY A 29 23.77 20.86 -22.36
N VAL A 30 22.85 21.82 -22.33
CA VAL A 30 22.34 22.39 -21.08
C VAL A 30 21.35 21.41 -20.42
N SER A 31 21.44 21.25 -19.09
CA SER A 31 20.49 20.42 -18.35
C SER A 31 19.06 20.90 -18.56
N ILE A 32 18.10 19.97 -18.60
CA ILE A 32 16.70 20.24 -18.94
C ILE A 32 16.12 21.37 -18.08
N SER A 33 16.41 21.35 -16.77
CA SER A 33 15.94 22.36 -15.81
C SER A 33 16.51 23.76 -16.08
N LYS A 34 17.81 23.86 -16.39
CA LYS A 34 18.45 25.14 -16.73
C LYS A 34 17.93 25.67 -18.07
N ARG A 35 17.78 24.78 -19.07
CA ARG A 35 17.21 25.11 -20.38
C ARG A 35 15.80 25.68 -20.27
N ALA A 36 14.94 25.08 -19.43
CA ALA A 36 13.59 25.59 -19.18
C ALA A 36 13.60 27.00 -18.58
N ARG A 37 14.51 27.29 -17.63
CA ARG A 37 14.65 28.64 -17.06
C ARG A 37 15.09 29.66 -18.10
N ILE A 38 16.03 29.31 -18.97
CA ILE A 38 16.52 30.18 -20.04
C ILE A 38 15.40 30.46 -21.04
N LEU A 39 14.69 29.43 -21.52
CA LEU A 39 13.58 29.59 -22.46
C LEU A 39 12.45 30.46 -21.89
N SER A 40 12.13 30.32 -20.60
CA SER A 40 11.14 31.17 -19.95
C SER A 40 11.57 32.64 -19.86
N LYS A 41 12.88 32.92 -19.69
CA LYS A 41 13.40 34.29 -19.72
C LYS A 41 13.36 34.87 -21.13
N MET A 42 13.87 34.12 -22.11
CA MET A 42 13.83 34.50 -23.52
C MET A 42 12.40 34.83 -23.96
N TYR A 43 11.42 34.00 -23.60
CA TYR A 43 10.01 34.26 -23.94
C TYR A 43 9.48 35.59 -23.39
N LYS A 44 9.88 35.96 -22.17
CA LYS A 44 9.45 37.23 -21.53
C LYS A 44 10.14 38.46 -22.13
N GLU A 45 11.32 38.27 -22.69
CA GLU A 45 12.11 39.33 -23.34
C GLU A 45 11.66 39.59 -24.80
N LEU A 46 10.77 38.76 -25.36
CA LEU A 46 10.26 38.96 -26.70
C LEU A 46 9.49 40.29 -26.84
N PRO A 47 9.72 41.06 -27.91
CA PRO A 47 8.92 42.24 -28.20
C PRO A 47 7.46 41.87 -28.46
N GLN A 48 6.55 42.78 -28.10
CA GLN A 48 5.11 42.55 -28.20
C GLN A 48 4.64 42.15 -29.61
N LYS A 49 5.32 42.63 -30.66
CA LYS A 49 5.04 42.24 -32.06
C LYS A 49 5.23 40.74 -32.28
N GLN A 50 6.34 40.18 -31.81
CA GLN A 50 6.64 38.75 -31.94
C GLN A 50 5.69 37.89 -31.09
N LEU A 51 5.30 38.39 -29.91
CA LEU A 51 4.27 37.73 -29.09
C LEU A 51 2.93 37.64 -29.82
N ARG A 52 2.50 38.70 -30.52
CA ARG A 52 1.28 38.67 -31.34
C ARG A 52 1.37 37.69 -32.50
N GLU A 53 2.54 37.61 -33.15
CA GLU A 53 2.77 36.63 -34.23
C GLU A 53 2.71 35.19 -33.70
N LEU A 54 3.33 34.92 -32.55
CA LEU A 54 3.25 33.63 -31.87
C LEU A 54 1.81 33.27 -31.48
N GLN A 55 1.03 34.26 -31.02
CA GLN A 55 -0.37 34.05 -30.69
C GLN A 55 -1.19 33.65 -31.92
N LYS A 56 -1.02 34.34 -33.06
CA LYS A 56 -1.69 33.96 -34.31
C LYS A 56 -1.35 32.53 -34.74
N ARG A 57 -0.08 32.13 -34.63
CA ARG A 57 0.34 30.75 -34.94
C ARG A 57 -0.27 29.73 -33.99
N ALA A 58 -0.35 30.07 -32.71
CA ALA A 58 -0.92 29.22 -31.67
C ALA A 58 -2.43 28.96 -31.87
N GLU A 59 -3.16 29.98 -32.31
CA GLU A 59 -4.59 29.89 -32.63
C GLU A 59 -4.88 28.95 -33.82
N ILE A 60 -3.99 28.93 -34.82
CA ILE A 60 -4.11 28.07 -36.01
C ILE A 60 -3.64 26.63 -35.71
N HIS A 61 -2.77 26.45 -34.71
CA HIS A 61 -2.12 25.16 -34.49
C HIS A 61 -3.11 24.08 -34.02
N PRO A 62 -3.14 22.89 -34.67
CA PRO A 62 -4.05 21.82 -34.30
C PRO A 62 -3.75 21.31 -32.89
N SER A 63 -4.79 21.11 -32.08
CA SER A 63 -4.67 20.48 -30.77
C SER A 63 -4.80 18.96 -30.90
N LEU A 64 -3.82 18.21 -30.40
CA LEU A 64 -3.95 16.75 -30.31
C LEU A 64 -4.97 16.39 -29.23
N ARG A 65 -5.87 15.44 -29.54
CA ARG A 65 -6.77 14.87 -28.53
C ARG A 65 -5.93 14.19 -27.46
N LYS A 66 -6.20 14.50 -26.18
CA LYS A 66 -5.54 13.81 -25.06
C LYS A 66 -5.85 12.31 -25.20
N LYS A 67 -4.81 11.49 -25.31
CA LYS A 67 -4.96 10.04 -25.23
C LYS A 67 -5.24 9.72 -23.76
N ASP A 68 -6.42 9.21 -23.47
CA ASP A 68 -6.73 8.68 -22.15
C ASP A 68 -5.85 7.46 -21.94
N ASN A 69 -4.74 7.64 -21.24
CA ASN A 69 -3.91 6.53 -20.80
C ASN A 69 -4.58 5.96 -19.55
N PRO A 70 -5.28 4.81 -19.62
CA PRO A 70 -5.83 4.19 -18.43
C PRO A 70 -4.68 3.92 -17.45
N LYS A 71 -4.82 4.38 -16.21
CA LYS A 71 -3.84 4.07 -15.16
C LYS A 71 -3.73 2.55 -15.06
N PRO A 72 -2.52 1.99 -14.95
CA PRO A 72 -2.38 0.54 -14.79
C PRO A 72 -3.18 0.09 -13.56
N PRO A 73 -3.88 -1.05 -13.63
CA PRO A 73 -4.64 -1.55 -12.49
C PRO A 73 -3.69 -1.73 -11.30
N ARG A 74 -4.05 -1.15 -10.14
CA ARG A 74 -3.28 -1.36 -8.91
C ARG A 74 -3.25 -2.87 -8.63
N ARG A 75 -2.06 -3.43 -8.40
CA ARG A 75 -1.90 -4.84 -8.04
C ARG A 75 -2.75 -5.10 -6.79
N LYS A 76 -3.71 -6.04 -6.89
CA LYS A 76 -4.50 -6.48 -5.74
C LYS A 76 -3.53 -7.13 -4.75
N THR A 77 -3.46 -6.63 -3.52
CA THR A 77 -2.65 -7.27 -2.48
C THR A 77 -3.20 -8.66 -2.18
N PHE A 78 -2.31 -9.65 -2.06
CA PHE A 78 -2.69 -11.02 -1.70
C PHE A 78 -3.31 -11.01 -0.30
N LYS A 79 -4.47 -11.64 -0.14
CA LYS A 79 -5.14 -11.78 1.16
C LYS A 79 -4.49 -12.95 1.88
N SER A 80 -3.81 -12.71 2.99
CA SER A 80 -3.31 -13.79 3.84
C SER A 80 -4.46 -14.56 4.51
N ASP A 81 -4.23 -15.81 4.89
CA ASP A 81 -5.21 -16.64 5.60
C ASP A 81 -5.65 -16.00 6.93
N PHE A 82 -4.75 -15.30 7.59
CA PHE A 82 -5.11 -14.53 8.78
C PHE A 82 -6.06 -13.37 8.44
N SER A 83 -5.87 -12.69 7.30
CA SER A 83 -6.73 -11.59 6.88
C SER A 83 -8.15 -12.05 6.54
N THR A 84 -8.30 -13.25 5.96
CA THR A 84 -9.62 -13.85 5.70
C THR A 84 -10.27 -14.28 7.01
N PHE A 85 -9.50 -14.89 7.92
CA PHE A 85 -9.95 -15.24 9.26
C PHE A 85 -10.43 -14.02 10.07
N VAL A 86 -9.66 -12.93 10.07
CA VAL A 86 -10.01 -11.69 10.78
C VAL A 86 -11.32 -11.14 10.25
N LYS A 87 -11.52 -11.12 8.93
CA LYS A 87 -12.78 -10.66 8.32
C LYS A 87 -13.99 -11.49 8.75
N ALA A 88 -13.84 -12.82 8.79
CA ALA A 88 -14.91 -13.72 9.19
C ALA A 88 -15.27 -13.60 10.69
N ASN A 89 -14.27 -13.36 11.56
CA ASN A 89 -14.44 -13.39 13.02
C ASN A 89 -14.55 -12.01 13.69
N TYR A 90 -14.41 -10.91 12.95
CA TYR A 90 -14.41 -9.55 13.53
C TYR A 90 -15.69 -9.21 14.29
N SER A 91 -16.84 -9.73 13.84
CA SER A 91 -18.14 -9.53 14.51
C SER A 91 -18.12 -10.00 15.97
N LYS A 92 -17.39 -11.08 16.26
CA LYS A 92 -17.27 -11.68 17.61
C LYS A 92 -16.51 -10.78 18.60
N VAL A 93 -15.59 -9.96 18.10
CA VAL A 93 -14.76 -9.07 18.93
C VAL A 93 -15.20 -7.60 18.91
N LYS A 94 -16.25 -7.26 18.15
CA LYS A 94 -16.70 -5.87 17.97
C LYS A 94 -17.09 -5.20 19.29
N GLY A 95 -17.58 -5.97 20.27
CA GLY A 95 -17.93 -5.48 21.60
C GLY A 95 -16.74 -5.21 22.54
N LEU A 96 -15.52 -5.64 22.20
CA LEU A 96 -14.32 -5.34 23.00
C LEU A 96 -13.76 -3.95 22.66
N ASN A 97 -12.92 -3.42 23.55
CA ASN A 97 -12.14 -2.21 23.28
C ASN A 97 -11.27 -2.44 22.04
N TYR A 98 -11.22 -1.45 21.13
CA TYR A 98 -10.46 -1.50 19.88
C TYR A 98 -9.03 -2.04 20.06
N ARG A 99 -8.32 -1.59 21.11
CA ARG A 99 -6.94 -2.03 21.41
C ARG A 99 -6.81 -3.53 21.71
N GLN A 100 -7.87 -4.16 22.20
CA GLN A 100 -7.88 -5.57 22.60
C GLN A 100 -8.42 -6.50 21.51
N ARG A 101 -9.14 -5.98 20.50
CA ARG A 101 -9.79 -6.78 19.46
C ARG A 101 -8.80 -7.64 18.70
N PHE A 102 -7.68 -7.04 18.29
CA PHE A 102 -6.69 -7.74 17.48
C PHE A 102 -5.92 -8.78 18.28
N SER A 103 -5.67 -8.53 19.57
CA SER A 103 -5.07 -9.51 20.49
C SER A 103 -5.99 -10.71 20.72
N ALA A 104 -7.30 -10.47 20.88
CA ALA A 104 -8.27 -11.56 20.99
C ALA A 104 -8.37 -12.36 19.68
N LEU A 105 -8.33 -11.68 18.52
CA LEU A 105 -8.34 -12.35 17.21
C LEU A 105 -7.06 -13.14 16.95
N SER A 106 -5.89 -12.66 17.36
CA SER A 106 -4.64 -13.41 17.18
C SER A 106 -4.63 -14.68 18.02
N GLN A 107 -5.07 -14.60 19.28
CA GLN A 107 -5.23 -15.77 20.14
C GLN A 107 -6.24 -16.77 19.58
N LEU A 108 -7.39 -16.29 19.07
CA LEU A 108 -8.40 -17.16 18.46
C LEU A 108 -7.83 -17.84 17.20
N TYR A 109 -7.05 -17.11 16.41
CA TYR A 109 -6.40 -17.67 15.23
C TYR A 109 -5.38 -18.75 15.58
N GLU A 110 -4.55 -18.54 16.59
CA GLU A 110 -3.60 -19.56 17.08
C GLU A 110 -4.29 -20.84 17.51
N LEU A 111 -5.46 -20.74 18.17
CA LEU A 111 -6.25 -21.90 18.57
C LEU A 111 -6.92 -22.62 17.39
N GLN A 112 -7.28 -21.89 16.33
CA GLN A 112 -7.96 -22.44 15.16
C GLN A 112 -6.99 -22.89 14.06
N LYS A 113 -5.72 -22.44 14.10
CA LYS A 113 -4.70 -22.93 13.18
C LYS A 113 -4.64 -24.45 13.31
N PRO A 114 -4.68 -25.19 12.18
CA PRO A 114 -4.32 -26.60 12.24
C PRO A 114 -2.90 -26.64 12.79
N VAL A 115 -2.75 -27.31 13.93
CA VAL A 115 -1.43 -27.57 14.48
C VAL A 115 -0.69 -28.40 13.45
N ASP A 116 0.41 -27.85 12.92
CA ASP A 116 1.36 -28.65 12.14
C ASP A 116 2.00 -29.63 13.14
N LEU A 117 1.34 -30.77 13.38
CA LEU A 117 1.76 -31.80 14.36
C LEU A 117 3.25 -32.16 14.16
N ALA A 118 3.71 -32.15 12.92
CA ALA A 118 5.11 -32.36 12.56
C ALA A 118 6.09 -31.33 13.17
N LYS A 119 5.70 -30.05 13.27
CA LYS A 119 6.55 -29.00 13.86
C LYS A 119 6.59 -29.08 15.38
N GLU A 120 5.47 -29.43 16.01
CA GLU A 120 5.41 -29.63 17.47
C GLU A 120 6.16 -30.90 17.90
N LEU A 121 5.99 -32.02 17.18
CA LEU A 121 6.72 -33.26 17.45
C LEU A 121 8.24 -33.10 17.22
N LYS A 122 8.66 -32.32 16.22
CA LYS A 122 10.08 -31.94 16.06
C LYS A 122 10.62 -31.09 17.21
N GLY A 123 9.78 -30.25 17.82
CA GLY A 123 10.15 -29.45 19.00
C GLY A 123 10.34 -30.26 20.29
N LEU A 124 9.77 -31.47 20.35
CA LEU A 124 9.91 -32.40 21.48
C LEU A 124 11.18 -33.29 21.40
N GLY A 125 12.02 -33.09 20.38
CA GLY A 125 13.29 -33.83 20.22
C GLY A 125 13.13 -35.28 19.79
N LEU A 126 11.98 -35.64 19.19
CA LEU A 126 11.74 -36.99 18.66
C LEU A 126 12.47 -37.19 17.33
N ASP A 127 12.97 -38.41 17.09
CA ASP A 127 13.64 -38.77 15.84
C ASP A 127 12.70 -38.66 14.63
N GLU A 128 13.24 -38.21 13.49
CA GLU A 128 12.44 -37.94 12.29
C GLU A 128 11.70 -39.17 11.74
N ALA A 129 12.18 -40.39 12.05
CA ALA A 129 11.52 -41.63 11.69
C ALA A 129 10.23 -41.86 12.50
N ILE A 130 10.29 -41.68 13.82
CA ILE A 130 9.16 -41.82 14.76
C ILE A 130 8.10 -40.76 14.45
N ILE A 131 8.53 -39.54 14.11
CA ILE A 131 7.62 -38.45 13.69
C ILE A 131 6.86 -38.83 12.42
N LYS A 132 7.49 -39.50 11.45
CA LYS A 132 6.82 -39.90 10.20
C LYS A 132 5.82 -41.03 10.42
N GLU A 133 6.13 -41.98 11.30
CA GLU A 133 5.23 -43.09 11.64
C GLU A 133 4.02 -42.62 12.43
N THR A 134 4.22 -41.80 13.46
CA THR A 134 3.12 -41.18 14.23
C THR A 134 2.22 -40.32 13.35
N ILE A 135 2.78 -39.53 12.43
CA ILE A 135 1.98 -38.77 11.45
C ILE A 135 1.19 -39.71 10.54
N LYS A 136 1.78 -40.81 10.05
CA LYS A 136 1.05 -41.79 9.21
C LYS A 136 -0.11 -42.43 9.96
N GLU A 137 0.07 -42.79 11.23
CA GLU A 137 -0.99 -43.34 12.07
C GLU A 137 -2.10 -42.33 12.36
N MET A 138 -1.76 -41.07 12.63
CA MET A 138 -2.75 -40.01 12.86
C MET A 138 -3.55 -39.68 11.59
N LYS A 139 -2.90 -39.72 10.42
CA LYS A 139 -3.57 -39.59 9.12
C LYS A 139 -4.47 -40.78 8.80
N ALA A 140 -4.03 -42.00 9.10
CA ALA A 140 -4.85 -43.21 8.95
C ALA A 140 -6.11 -43.19 9.83
N LYS A 141 -6.04 -42.49 10.97
CA LYS A 141 -7.18 -42.23 11.88
C LYS A 141 -8.05 -41.03 11.46
N GLY A 142 -7.78 -40.40 10.31
CA GLY A 142 -8.57 -39.29 9.76
C GLY A 142 -8.31 -37.92 10.41
N LEU A 143 -7.25 -37.78 11.22
CA LEU A 143 -6.87 -36.54 11.88
C LEU A 143 -5.90 -35.72 11.03
N ASP A 144 -6.25 -35.44 9.78
CA ASP A 144 -5.40 -34.62 8.90
C ASP A 144 -5.37 -33.14 9.33
N LYS A 145 -6.40 -32.69 10.07
CA LYS A 145 -6.51 -31.37 10.69
C LYS A 145 -7.29 -31.49 11.99
N VAL A 146 -6.62 -31.42 13.14
CA VAL A 146 -7.31 -31.26 14.43
C VAL A 146 -7.78 -29.81 14.52
N VAL A 147 -8.99 -29.53 14.03
CA VAL A 147 -9.66 -28.26 14.34
C VAL A 147 -10.19 -28.41 15.75
N ILE A 148 -9.54 -27.76 16.72
CA ILE A 148 -10.08 -27.69 18.08
C ILE A 148 -11.31 -26.79 18.02
N GLU A 149 -12.49 -27.38 17.82
CA GLU A 149 -13.76 -26.69 18.09
C GLU A 149 -13.87 -26.51 19.60
N ALA A 150 -13.22 -25.49 20.14
CA ALA A 150 -13.23 -25.25 21.57
C ALA A 150 -14.61 -24.66 21.97
N PRO A 151 -15.42 -25.34 22.82
CA PRO A 151 -16.54 -24.69 23.52
C PRO A 151 -16.08 -23.58 24.48
N LYS A 152 -14.76 -23.32 24.56
CA LYS A 152 -14.09 -22.43 25.51
C LYS A 152 -13.99 -20.98 25.07
N VAL A 153 -14.58 -20.57 23.94
CA VAL A 153 -14.52 -19.16 23.47
C VAL A 153 -15.12 -18.20 24.50
N LYS A 154 -16.23 -18.59 25.16
CA LYS A 154 -16.83 -17.79 26.25
C LYS A 154 -15.89 -17.72 27.47
N THR A 155 -15.21 -18.82 27.79
CA THR A 155 -14.31 -18.94 28.95
C THR A 155 -12.98 -18.19 28.75
N ALA A 156 -12.43 -18.18 27.53
CA ALA A 156 -11.24 -17.42 27.17
C ALA A 156 -11.51 -15.91 27.21
N VAL A 157 -12.65 -15.47 26.67
CA VAL A 157 -13.10 -14.06 26.76
C VAL A 157 -13.34 -13.65 28.22
N HIS A 158 -13.88 -14.54 29.06
CA HIS A 158 -14.06 -14.29 30.50
C HIS A 158 -12.73 -14.21 31.27
N ARG A 159 -11.73 -15.03 30.92
CA ARG A 159 -10.38 -14.96 31.51
C ARG A 159 -9.67 -13.66 31.15
N ILE A 160 -9.80 -13.19 29.91
CA ILE A 160 -9.22 -11.92 29.44
C ILE A 160 -9.90 -10.71 30.12
N LYS A 161 -11.22 -10.77 30.38
CA LYS A 161 -11.93 -9.71 31.14
C LYS A 161 -11.50 -9.61 32.61
N LYS A 162 -11.00 -10.70 33.22
CA LYS A 162 -10.55 -10.72 34.63
C LYS A 162 -9.07 -10.38 34.82
N ALA A 163 -8.25 -10.45 33.76
CA ALA A 163 -6.86 -10.02 33.83
C ALA A 163 -6.78 -8.48 33.80
N LYS A 164 -6.61 -7.85 34.97
CA LYS A 164 -6.24 -6.43 35.07
C LYS A 164 -4.93 -6.20 34.29
N PRO A 165 -4.75 -5.03 33.65
CA PRO A 165 -3.55 -4.73 32.89
C PRO A 165 -2.35 -4.66 33.83
N THR A 166 -1.42 -5.60 33.71
CA THR A 166 -0.10 -5.49 34.32
C THR A 166 0.62 -4.29 33.71
N GLN A 167 0.88 -3.29 34.54
CA GLN A 167 1.65 -2.10 34.19
C GLN A 167 3.04 -2.55 33.74
N LYS A 168 3.45 -2.15 32.52
CA LYS A 168 4.81 -2.37 32.02
C LYS A 168 5.81 -1.65 32.95
N PRO A 169 6.92 -2.29 33.37
CA PRO A 169 7.97 -1.58 34.08
C PRO A 169 8.63 -0.55 33.16
N SER A 170 8.67 0.70 33.60
CA SER A 170 9.37 1.80 32.94
C SER A 170 10.88 1.54 33.01
N VAL A 171 11.53 1.40 31.85
CA VAL A 171 12.99 1.32 31.77
C VAL A 171 13.56 2.69 32.09
N LYS A 172 14.21 2.84 33.24
CA LYS A 172 15.01 4.01 33.59
C LYS A 172 16.33 3.95 32.80
N SER A 173 16.52 4.89 31.88
CA SER A 173 17.79 5.11 31.20
C SER A 173 18.80 5.74 32.15
N SER A 174 19.82 4.99 32.58
CA SER A 174 20.97 5.52 33.30
C SER A 174 22.03 6.02 32.30
N THR A 175 22.06 7.34 32.09
CA THR A 175 23.21 8.05 31.51
C THR A 175 24.33 8.10 32.55
N LYS A 176 25.45 7.42 32.30
CA LYS A 176 26.72 7.64 33.02
C LYS A 176 27.48 8.78 32.34
N LYS A 177 27.91 9.73 33.18
CA LYS A 177 28.97 10.72 32.89
C LYS A 177 30.33 10.06 33.07
#